data_AF-A0A7K5RMV4-F1
#
_entry.id   AF-A0A7K5RMV4-F1
#
_cell.length_a   1.000
_cell.length_b   1.000
_cell.length_c   1.000
_cell.angle_alpha   90.00
_cell.angle_beta   90.00
_cell.angle_gamma   90.00
#
_symmetry.space_group_name_H-M   'P 1'
#
loop_
_entity.id
_entity.type
_entity.pdbx_description
1 polymer ?
#
loop_
_entity_poly.entity_id
_entity_poly.type
_entity_poly.pdbx_seq_one_letter_code
_entity_poly.pdbx_strand_id
1 'polypeptide(L)'
;DVFMFLSGQRVLITEDLEDVTVLEGESAMFKCRLSPVDYSRVQWFLDKTPLHTNELNEIQSQPGGYHLLTLKKLSLKDSGVITFEAGDKKTSASLVVKGKSIIT
;
A
#
# COMPACT_ATOMS: atom_id res chain seq x y z
N ASP A 1 8.92 15.65 -32.40
CA ASP A 1 9.82 14.58 -31.95
C ASP A 1 9.05 13.66 -31.00
N VAL A 2 8.65 12.48 -31.48
CA VAL A 2 7.64 11.60 -30.85
C VAL A 2 8.30 10.39 -30.15
N PHE A 3 9.62 10.32 -30.12
CA PHE A 3 10.38 9.16 -29.66
C PHE A 3 10.63 9.11 -28.14
N MET A 4 10.31 10.17 -27.38
CA MET A 4 10.62 10.24 -25.94
C MET A 4 9.55 9.61 -25.03
N PHE A 5 8.41 9.15 -25.55
CA PHE A 5 7.31 8.64 -24.72
C PHE A 5 7.28 7.10 -24.56
N LEU A 6 8.19 6.36 -25.19
CA LEU A 6 8.18 4.88 -25.16
C LEU A 6 9.20 4.24 -24.21
N SER A 7 9.92 5.01 -23.40
CA SER A 7 10.75 4.44 -22.32
C SER A 7 9.95 4.44 -21.02
N GLY A 8 9.01 3.50 -20.89
CA GLY A 8 8.45 3.17 -19.59
C GLY A 8 9.60 2.73 -18.69
N GLN A 9 9.97 3.58 -17.74
CA GLN A 9 11.09 3.29 -16.85
C GLN A 9 10.87 1.93 -16.19
N ARG A 10 11.79 0.99 -16.42
CA ARG A 10 11.70 -0.36 -15.88
C ARG A 10 11.72 -0.28 -14.36
N VAL A 11 10.65 -0.75 -13.74
CA VAL A 11 10.49 -0.81 -12.29
C VAL A 11 10.40 -2.25 -11.83
N LEU A 12 10.95 -2.52 -10.64
CA LEU A 12 10.89 -3.80 -9.95
C LEU A 12 10.41 -3.55 -8.52
N ILE A 13 9.54 -4.42 -8.03
CA ILE A 13 9.27 -4.55 -6.60
C ILE A 13 10.31 -5.51 -6.05
N THR A 14 11.18 -5.02 -5.16
CA THR A 14 12.29 -5.78 -4.58
C THR A 14 11.95 -6.36 -3.21
N GLU A 15 10.96 -5.79 -2.54
CA GLU A 15 10.37 -6.29 -1.30
C GLU A 15 8.85 -6.17 -1.43
N ASP A 16 8.16 -7.31 -1.38
CA ASP A 16 6.71 -7.42 -1.52
C ASP A 16 5.97 -6.99 -0.24
N LEU A 17 4.65 -6.79 -0.36
CA LEU A 17 3.79 -6.59 0.81
C LEU A 17 3.64 -7.90 1.60
N GLU A 18 3.42 -7.75 2.90
CA GLU A 18 3.12 -8.86 3.81
C GLU A 18 1.74 -8.70 4.45
N ASP A 19 1.08 -9.82 4.74
CA ASP A 19 -0.24 -9.85 5.37
C ASP A 19 -0.21 -9.21 6.76
N VAL A 20 -1.25 -8.45 7.09
CA VAL A 20 -1.38 -7.76 8.39
C VAL A 20 -2.71 -8.11 9.03
N THR A 21 -2.65 -8.50 10.31
CA THR A 21 -3.82 -8.68 11.16
C THR A 21 -3.76 -7.71 12.34
N VAL A 22 -4.83 -6.97 12.56
CA VAL A 22 -4.96 -6.00 13.65
C VAL A 22 -6.32 -6.13 14.34
N LEU A 23 -6.47 -5.53 15.51
CA LEU A 23 -7.76 -5.40 16.19
C LEU A 23 -8.50 -4.14 15.72
N GLU A 24 -9.83 -4.19 15.82
CA GLU A 24 -10.68 -3.04 15.53
C GLU A 24 -10.28 -1.79 16.33
N GLY A 25 -10.17 -0.66 15.64
CA GLY A 25 -9.72 0.64 16.14
C GLY A 25 -8.20 0.84 16.08
N GLU A 26 -7.41 -0.19 15.79
CA GLU A 26 -5.96 -0.07 15.61
C GLU A 26 -5.60 0.49 14.21
N SER A 27 -4.30 0.66 13.97
CA SER A 27 -3.77 1.05 12.67
C SER A 27 -2.96 -0.10 12.06
N ALA A 28 -3.03 -0.26 10.74
CA ALA A 28 -2.22 -1.21 9.99
C ALA A 28 -1.18 -0.46 9.16
N MET A 29 0.02 -1.05 9.02
CA MET A 29 1.10 -0.49 8.19
C MET A 29 1.52 -1.51 7.15
N PHE A 30 1.54 -1.07 5.90
CA PHE A 30 2.01 -1.83 4.75
C PHE A 30 3.25 -1.16 4.18
N LYS A 31 4.25 -1.96 3.80
CA LYS A 31 5.52 -1.48 3.28
C LYS A 31 5.98 -2.38 2.14
N CYS A 32 6.37 -1.77 1.03
CA CYS A 32 7.07 -2.45 -0.06
C CYS A 32 8.27 -1.60 -0.50
N ARG A 33 9.10 -2.15 -1.38
CA ARG A 33 10.29 -1.46 -1.88
C ARG A 33 10.45 -1.57 -3.38
N LEU A 34 10.85 -0.47 -4.01
CA LEU A 34 11.07 -0.35 -5.44
C LEU A 34 12.54 -0.18 -5.83
N SER A 35 12.84 -0.62 -7.05
CA SER A 35 14.03 -0.25 -7.81
C SER A 35 13.62 0.19 -9.23
N PRO A 36 14.10 1.33 -9.76
CA PRO A 36 15.03 2.26 -9.11
C PRO A 36 14.36 3.06 -7.98
N VAL A 37 15.17 3.56 -7.04
CA VAL A 37 14.70 4.18 -5.79
C VAL A 37 13.96 5.51 -5.98
N ASP A 38 14.09 6.13 -7.15
CA ASP A 38 13.47 7.41 -7.52
C ASP A 38 12.15 7.25 -8.29
N TYR A 39 11.70 6.00 -8.51
CA TYR A 39 10.43 5.74 -9.17
C TYR A 39 9.25 6.21 -8.28
N SER A 40 8.42 7.12 -8.80
CA SER A 40 7.38 7.81 -8.01
C SER A 40 5.95 7.64 -8.53
N ARG A 41 5.75 7.05 -9.72
CA ARG A 41 4.42 6.81 -10.30
C ARG A 41 3.78 5.56 -9.72
N VAL A 42 3.28 5.68 -8.49
CA VAL A 42 2.75 4.56 -7.69
C VAL A 42 1.31 4.82 -7.24
N GLN A 43 0.55 3.76 -7.00
CA GLN A 43 -0.82 3.83 -6.49
C GLN A 43 -1.06 2.75 -5.44
N TRP A 44 -1.95 3.06 -4.49
CA TRP A 44 -2.40 2.13 -3.45
C TRP A 44 -3.90 1.91 -3.58
N PHE A 45 -4.35 0.70 -3.31
CA PHE A 45 -5.76 0.31 -3.32
C PHE A 45 -6.09 -0.53 -2.10
N LEU A 46 -7.32 -0.37 -1.60
CA LEU A 46 -7.99 -1.37 -0.77
C LEU A 46 -9.07 -2.02 -1.64
N ASP A 47 -8.91 -3.32 -1.89
CA ASP A 47 -9.58 -4.09 -2.92
C ASP A 47 -9.43 -3.45 -4.31
N LYS A 48 -10.44 -2.68 -4.73
CA LYS A 48 -10.48 -1.97 -6.02
C LYS A 48 -10.63 -0.46 -5.83
N THR A 49 -10.67 0.00 -4.59
CA THR A 49 -10.88 1.41 -4.25
C THR A 49 -9.52 2.10 -4.12
N PRO A 50 -9.24 3.14 -4.91
CA PRO A 50 -7.98 3.87 -4.81
C PRO A 50 -7.89 4.58 -3.46
N LEU A 51 -6.72 4.52 -2.84
CA LEU A 51 -6.41 5.19 -1.59
C LEU A 51 -5.61 6.47 -1.87
N HIS A 52 -5.97 7.52 -1.14
CA HIS A 52 -5.28 8.80 -1.16
C HIS A 52 -4.97 9.22 0.28
N THR A 53 -3.93 10.04 0.44
CA THR A 53 -3.63 10.66 1.73
C THR A 53 -4.82 11.48 2.22
N ASN A 54 -5.29 11.18 3.43
CA ASN A 54 -6.39 11.86 4.10
C ASN A 54 -6.25 11.66 5.63
N GLU A 55 -7.31 11.92 6.40
CA GLU A 55 -7.28 11.77 7.86
C GLU A 55 -7.08 10.32 8.34
N LEU A 56 -7.53 9.33 7.57
CA LEU A 56 -7.48 7.91 7.90
C LEU A 56 -6.35 7.16 7.18
N ASN A 57 -5.83 7.72 6.10
CA ASN A 57 -4.84 7.09 5.23
C ASN A 57 -3.60 7.97 5.11
N GLU A 58 -2.43 7.42 5.39
CA GLU A 58 -1.17 8.12 5.23
C GLU A 58 -0.27 7.35 4.27
N ILE A 59 0.06 7.98 3.13
CA ILE A 59 0.92 7.40 2.09
C ILE A 59 2.23 8.18 2.08
N GLN A 60 3.35 7.45 2.17
CA GLN A 60 4.69 8.04 2.20
C GLN A 60 5.61 7.33 1.21
N SER A 61 6.49 8.10 0.56
CA SER A 61 7.68 7.57 -0.12
C SER A 61 8.90 7.96 0.70
N GLN A 62 9.69 6.97 1.11
CA GLN A 62 10.85 7.13 1.98
C GLN A 62 12.15 6.87 1.21
N PRO A 63 13.30 7.39 1.69
CA PRO A 63 14.60 7.10 1.10
C PRO A 63 14.87 5.60 0.92
N GLY A 64 15.63 5.25 -0.11
CA GLY A 64 15.98 3.86 -0.39
C GLY A 64 14.89 3.07 -1.15
N GLY A 65 13.87 3.74 -1.68
CA GLY A 65 12.83 3.15 -2.52
C GLY A 65 11.66 2.55 -1.74
N TYR A 66 11.52 2.87 -0.45
CA TYR A 66 10.44 2.35 0.37
C TYR A 66 9.15 3.16 0.16
N HIS A 67 8.03 2.45 0.02
CA HIS A 67 6.70 3.03 0.00
C HIS A 67 5.88 2.46 1.14
N LEU A 68 5.26 3.36 1.91
CA LEU A 68 4.50 3.01 3.09
C LEU A 68 3.06 3.50 2.95
N LEU A 69 2.13 2.67 3.41
CA LEU A 69 0.72 3.00 3.64
C LEU A 69 0.41 2.71 5.11
N THR A 70 -0.08 3.71 5.83
CA THR A 70 -0.68 3.54 7.17
C THR A 70 -2.18 3.80 7.10
N LEU A 71 -2.98 2.81 7.49
CA LEU A 71 -4.44 2.93 7.63
C LEU A 71 -4.77 3.05 9.12
N LYS A 72 -5.54 4.07 9.50
CA LYS A 72 -5.81 4.44 10.90
C LYS A 72 -7.25 4.13 11.29
N LYS A 73 -7.46 3.81 12.58
CA LYS A 73 -8.80 3.62 13.19
C LYS A 73 -9.66 2.59 12.44
N LEU A 74 -9.06 1.46 12.10
CA LEU A 74 -9.68 0.44 11.25
C LEU A 74 -10.93 -0.17 11.87
N SER A 75 -11.94 -0.42 11.06
CA SER A 75 -13.16 -1.15 11.40
C SER A 75 -13.15 -2.56 10.78
N LEU A 76 -14.04 -3.44 11.22
CA LEU A 76 -14.19 -4.78 10.65
C LEU A 76 -14.39 -4.78 9.12
N LYS A 77 -15.06 -3.73 8.60
CA LYS A 77 -15.38 -3.58 7.18
C LYS A 77 -14.17 -3.23 6.32
N ASP A 78 -13.08 -2.79 6.93
CA ASP A 78 -11.86 -2.43 6.22
C ASP A 78 -10.97 -3.64 5.93
N SER A 79 -11.37 -4.84 6.36
CA SER A 79 -10.71 -6.08 5.95
C SER A 79 -10.84 -6.27 4.44
N GLY A 80 -9.74 -6.61 3.77
CA GLY A 80 -9.70 -6.71 2.33
C GLY A 80 -8.28 -6.98 1.82
N VAL A 81 -8.04 -6.70 0.55
CA VAL A 81 -6.73 -6.85 -0.08
C VAL A 81 -6.10 -5.49 -0.31
N ILE A 82 -4.93 -5.25 0.27
CA ILE A 82 -4.11 -4.09 -0.07
C ILE A 82 -3.30 -4.40 -1.32
N THR A 83 -3.40 -3.54 -2.32
CA THR A 83 -2.62 -3.64 -3.55
C THR A 83 -1.78 -2.38 -3.73
N PHE A 84 -0.51 -2.59 -4.05
CA PHE A 84 0.41 -1.54 -4.48
C PHE A 84 0.74 -1.75 -5.96
N GLU A 85 0.62 -0.69 -6.75
CA GLU A 85 0.92 -0.71 -8.20
C GLU A 85 1.99 0.31 -8.55
N ALA A 86 2.96 -0.13 -9.36
CA ALA A 86 4.04 0.69 -9.88
C ALA A 86 4.30 0.31 -11.34
N GLY A 87 3.82 1.12 -12.27
CA GLY A 87 3.91 0.81 -13.71
C GLY A 87 3.13 -0.45 -14.05
N ASP A 88 3.79 -1.48 -14.57
CA ASP A 88 3.21 -2.79 -14.87
C ASP A 88 3.43 -3.82 -13.75
N LYS A 89 4.00 -3.40 -12.61
CA LYS A 89 4.25 -4.26 -11.45
C LYS A 89 3.19 -4.02 -10.39
N LYS A 90 2.86 -5.09 -9.67
CA LYS A 90 1.97 -5.06 -8.52
C LYS A 90 2.40 -6.06 -7.46
N THR A 91 2.10 -5.74 -6.22
CA THR A 91 2.20 -6.66 -5.07
C THR A 91 0.94 -6.50 -4.22
N SER A 92 0.57 -7.51 -3.46
CA SER A 92 -0.67 -7.49 -2.68
C SER A 92 -0.56 -8.29 -1.39
N ALA A 93 -1.31 -7.86 -0.38
CA ALA A 93 -1.37 -8.49 0.93
C ALA A 93 -2.77 -8.39 1.53
N SER A 94 -3.10 -9.31 2.42
CA SER A 94 -4.36 -9.35 3.16
C SER A 94 -4.32 -8.41 4.36
N LEU A 95 -5.37 -7.60 4.51
CA LEU A 95 -5.67 -6.89 5.74
C LEU A 95 -6.82 -7.59 6.45
N VAL A 96 -6.59 -8.07 7.67
CA VAL A 96 -7.63 -8.68 8.52
C VAL A 96 -7.82 -7.85 9.77
N VAL A 97 -9.01 -7.29 9.94
CA VAL A 97 -9.40 -6.57 11.16
C VAL A 97 -10.28 -7.49 12.00
N LYS A 98 -9.81 -7.83 13.20
CA LYS A 98 -10.55 -8.69 14.14
C LYS A 98 -11.30 -7.86 15.15
N GLY A 99 -12.49 -8.33 15.54
CA GLY A 99 -13.30 -7.66 16.55
C GLY A 99 -12.59 -7.66 17.91
N LYS A 100 -12.76 -6.59 18.67
CA LYS A 100 -12.35 -6.58 20.07
C LYS A 100 -13.32 -7.43 20.88
N SER A 101 -12.86 -8.56 21.42
CA SER A 101 -13.59 -9.23 22.49
C SER A 101 -13.49 -8.37 23.74
N ILE A 102 -14.49 -7.53 23.98
CA ILE A 102 -14.67 -6.88 25.27
C ILE A 102 -15.34 -7.92 26.18
N ILE A 103 -14.57 -8.57 27.03
CA ILE A 103 -15.14 -9.32 28.15
C ILE A 103 -15.59 -8.25 29.15
N THR A 104 -16.90 -8.00 29.19
CA THR A 104 -17.55 -7.16 30.21
C THR A 104 -18.07 -8.05 31.33
#